data_AF-A0AAW5LXW3-F1
#
_entry.id   AF-A0AAW5LXW3-F1
#
_cell.length_a   1.000
_cell.length_b   1.000
_cell.length_c   1.000
_cell.angle_alpha   90.00
_cell.angle_beta   90.00
_cell.angle_gamma   90.00
#
_symmetry.space_group_name_H-M   'P 1'
#
loop_
_entity.id
_entity.type
_entity.pdbx_description
1 polymer ?
#
loop_
_entity_poly.entity_id
_entity_poly.type
_entity_poly.pdbx_seq_one_letter_code
_entity_poly.pdbx_strand_id
1 'polypeptide(L)'
;MIFKEKANDIISKLKVSSKQNHVMLLNLVVSEVSLLVKSLETKEEFSPSFPKVIVDSWDFDDDLGSELLELYQLYKRIISK
;
A
#
# COMPACT_ATOMS: atom_id res chain seq x y z
N MET A 1 -1.76 13.41 -9.57
CA MET A 1 -0.72 13.81 -8.60
C MET A 1 -1.00 13.23 -7.21
N ILE A 2 -2.17 13.46 -6.62
CA ILE A 2 -2.50 13.07 -5.23
C ILE A 2 -2.26 11.59 -4.88
N PHE A 3 -2.63 10.63 -5.75
CA PHE A 3 -2.42 9.20 -5.45
C PHE A 3 -0.94 8.82 -5.35
N LYS A 4 -0.14 9.24 -6.33
CA LYS A 4 1.29 8.91 -6.40
C LYS A 4 2.07 9.53 -5.24
N GLU A 5 1.70 10.75 -4.83
CA GLU A 5 2.25 11.41 -3.65
C GLU A 5 1.94 10.64 -2.36
N LYS A 6 0.68 10.25 -2.15
CA LYS A 6 0.27 9.42 -0.99
C LYS A 6 0.97 8.06 -0.97
N ALA A 7 1.07 7.39 -2.13
CA ALA A 7 1.78 6.12 -2.24
C ALA A 7 3.26 6.24 -1.87
N ASN A 8 3.93 7.31 -2.33
CA ASN A 8 5.33 7.56 -2.01
C ASN A 8 5.55 7.88 -0.52
N ASP A 9 4.65 8.66 0.09
CA ASP A 9 4.68 8.95 1.53
C ASP A 9 4.57 7.65 2.35
N ILE A 10 3.59 6.81 2.04
CA ILE A 10 3.41 5.50 2.70
C ILE A 10 4.62 4.59 2.50
N ILE A 11 5.19 4.53 1.30
CA ILE A 11 6.43 3.77 1.03
C ILE A 11 7.59 4.28 1.90
N SER A 12 7.70 5.60 2.08
CA SER A 12 8.75 6.18 2.92
C SER A 12 8.58 5.78 4.40
N LYS A 13 7.35 5.83 4.92
CA LYS A 13 7.01 5.40 6.29
C LYS A 13 7.29 3.91 6.50
N LEU A 14 6.89 3.06 5.55
CA LEU A 14 7.13 1.61 5.60
C LEU A 14 8.62 1.27 5.67
N LYS A 15 9.46 1.98 4.90
CA LYS A 15 10.92 1.78 4.91
C LYS A 15 11.57 2.19 6.25
N VAL A 16 11.05 3.22 6.91
CA VAL A 16 11.55 3.69 8.21
C VAL A 16 11.09 2.79 9.37
N SER A 17 9.96 2.09 9.21
CA SER A 17 9.31 1.33 10.30
C SER A 17 10.12 0.19 10.93
N SER A 18 11.26 -0.22 10.35
CA SER A 18 12.39 -1.01 10.91
C SER A 18 12.12 -2.12 11.98
N LYS A 19 10.90 -2.66 12.10
CA LYS A 19 10.63 -3.85 12.93
C LYS A 19 11.17 -5.09 12.20
N GLN A 20 12.38 -5.49 12.57
CA GLN A 20 13.20 -6.55 11.95
C GLN A 20 12.50 -7.92 11.80
N ASN A 21 11.43 -8.18 12.56
CA ASN A 21 10.74 -9.47 12.56
C ASN A 21 9.76 -9.67 11.38
N HIS A 22 9.43 -8.62 10.61
CA HIS A 22 8.43 -8.72 9.53
C HIS A 22 8.86 -8.04 8.22
N VAL A 23 10.17 -8.01 7.94
CA VAL A 23 10.76 -7.38 6.74
C VAL A 23 10.14 -7.91 5.44
N MET A 24 9.83 -9.21 5.36
CA MET A 24 9.17 -9.79 4.19
C MET A 24 7.80 -9.18 3.92
N LEU A 25 7.02 -8.94 4.98
CA LEU A 25 5.71 -8.35 4.87
C LEU A 25 5.79 -6.89 4.44
N LEU A 26 6.67 -6.11 5.07
CA LEU A 26 6.92 -4.72 4.68
C LEU A 26 7.35 -4.61 3.21
N ASN A 27 8.26 -5.47 2.76
CA ASN A 27 8.69 -5.51 1.36
C ASN A 27 7.55 -5.88 0.40
N LEU A 28 6.69 -6.83 0.80
CA LEU A 28 5.50 -7.18 0.03
C LEU A 28 4.58 -5.97 -0.12
N VAL A 29 4.25 -5.29 0.98
CA VAL A 29 3.37 -4.12 0.95
C VAL A 29 3.98 -2.99 0.11
N VAL A 30 5.28 -2.70 0.25
CA VAL A 30 5.97 -1.68 -0.57
C VAL A 30 5.92 -2.03 -2.06
N SER A 31 6.15 -3.30 -2.40
CA SER A 31 6.10 -3.79 -3.79
C SER A 31 4.69 -3.62 -4.37
N GLU A 32 3.66 -4.06 -3.64
CA GLU A 32 2.28 -3.97 -4.07
C GLU A 32 1.79 -2.52 -4.20
N VAL A 33 2.15 -1.62 -3.28
CA VAL A 33 1.85 -0.19 -3.40
C VAL A 33 2.51 0.40 -4.65
N SER A 34 3.74 -0.01 -4.97
CA SER A 34 4.42 0.41 -6.21
C SER A 34 3.71 -0.12 -7.45
N LEU A 35 3.19 -1.35 -7.40
CA LEU A 35 2.40 -1.95 -8.48
C LEU A 35 1.06 -1.23 -8.68
N LEU A 36 0.41 -0.74 -7.62
CA LEU A 36 -0.80 0.10 -7.76
C LEU A 36 -0.51 1.38 -8.54
N VAL A 37 0.62 2.04 -8.27
CA VAL A 37 1.04 3.23 -9.03
C VAL A 37 1.24 2.88 -10.49
N LYS A 38 1.96 1.79 -10.78
CA LYS A 38 2.21 1.32 -12.14
C LYS A 38 0.91 0.94 -12.87
N SER A 39 -0.01 0.28 -12.18
CA SER A 39 -1.33 -0.10 -12.68
C SER A 39 -2.13 1.12 -13.17
N LEU A 40 -2.07 2.24 -12.45
CA LEU A 40 -2.71 3.48 -12.90
C LEU A 40 -2.04 4.09 -14.14
N GLU A 41 -0.74 3.88 -14.31
CA GLU A 41 0.01 4.34 -15.49
C GLU A 41 -0.27 3.46 -16.73
N THR A 42 -0.38 2.14 -16.55
CA THR A 42 -0.64 1.18 -17.64
C THR A 42 -2.13 0.95 -17.92
N LYS A 43 -3.02 1.37 -17.03
CA LYS A 43 -4.47 1.07 -17.03
C LYS A 43 -4.79 -0.42 -16.93
N GLU A 44 -3.86 -1.23 -16.43
CA GLU A 44 -4.09 -2.63 -16.14
C GLU A 44 -4.46 -2.78 -14.67
N GLU A 45 -5.61 -3.38 -14.37
CA GLU A 45 -6.05 -3.57 -12.99
C GLU A 45 -5.10 -4.50 -12.22
N PHE A 46 -4.75 -4.09 -11.01
CA PHE A 46 -3.94 -4.84 -10.07
C PHE A 46 -4.69 -5.01 -8.75
N SER A 47 -4.78 -6.25 -8.28
CA SER A 47 -5.40 -6.58 -6.99
C SER A 47 -4.29 -6.91 -5.97
N PRO A 48 -4.01 -6.01 -5.02
CA PRO A 48 -3.02 -6.26 -3.98
C PRO A 48 -3.56 -7.22 -2.91
N SER A 49 -2.65 -7.93 -2.25
CA SER A 49 -2.96 -8.81 -1.12
C SER A 49 -2.83 -8.11 0.24
N PHE A 50 -2.11 -6.98 0.31
CA PHE A 50 -1.89 -6.23 1.54
C PHE A 50 -3.18 -5.83 2.28
N PRO A 51 -4.34 -5.52 1.65
CA PRO A 51 -5.53 -5.14 2.42
C PRO A 51 -6.00 -6.26 3.35
N LYS A 52 -5.90 -7.52 2.90
CA LYS A 52 -6.25 -8.68 3.70
C LYS A 52 -5.22 -8.92 4.80
N VAL A 53 -3.94 -8.84 4.45
CA VAL A 53 -2.83 -8.92 5.42
C VAL A 53 -2.98 -7.90 6.53
N ILE A 54 -3.39 -6.67 6.19
CA ILE A 54 -3.54 -5.60 7.18
C ILE A 54 -4.66 -5.94 8.17
N VAL A 55 -5.79 -6.46 7.68
CA VAL A 55 -6.92 -6.84 8.53
C VAL A 55 -6.58 -8.08 9.39
N ASP A 56 -5.87 -9.05 8.83
CA ASP A 56 -5.66 -10.35 9.46
C ASP A 56 -4.43 -10.38 10.40
N SER A 57 -3.39 -9.58 10.14
CA SER A 57 -2.07 -9.76 10.78
C SER A 57 -1.23 -8.48 10.94
N TRP A 58 -1.84 -7.29 11.02
CA TRP A 58 -1.08 -6.04 11.14
C TRP A 58 -0.70 -5.71 12.58
N ASP A 59 0.58 -5.92 12.93
CA ASP A 59 1.14 -5.60 14.26
C ASP A 59 2.09 -4.38 14.24
N PHE A 60 2.01 -3.56 13.19
CA PHE A 60 2.94 -2.42 13.02
C PHE A 60 2.45 -1.17 13.73
N ASP A 61 1.74 -0.32 12.98
CA ASP A 61 1.28 1.01 13.36
C ASP A 61 -0.15 1.16 12.83
N ASP A 62 -1.10 1.36 13.74
CA ASP A 62 -2.53 1.41 13.42
C ASP A 62 -2.87 2.54 12.44
N ASP A 63 -2.13 3.65 12.50
CA ASP A 63 -2.31 4.79 11.58
C ASP A 63 -1.80 4.41 10.19
N LEU A 64 -0.63 3.76 10.09
CA LEU A 64 -0.08 3.33 8.79
C LEU A 64 -0.95 2.25 8.12
N GLY A 65 -1.50 1.33 8.91
CA GLY A 65 -2.44 0.32 8.41
C GLY A 65 -3.70 0.97 7.84
N SER A 66 -4.24 1.96 8.54
CA SER A 66 -5.39 2.74 8.09
C SER A 66 -5.10 3.52 6.80
N GLU A 67 -3.96 4.20 6.73
CA GLU A 67 -3.51 4.93 5.54
C GLU A 67 -3.39 4.02 4.30
N LEU A 68 -2.90 2.78 4.47
CA LEU A 68 -2.80 1.79 3.40
C LEU A 68 -4.17 1.35 2.89
N LEU A 69 -5.13 1.13 3.77
CA LEU A 69 -6.50 0.78 3.40
C LEU A 69 -7.20 1.94 2.67
N GLU A 70 -7.01 3.17 3.14
CA GLU A 70 -7.50 4.38 2.45
C GLU A 70 -6.90 4.53 1.06
N LEU A 71 -5.58 4.28 0.91
CA LEU A 71 -4.90 4.30 -0.38
C LEU A 71 -5.54 3.28 -1.33
N TYR A 72 -5.83 2.06 -0.88
CA TYR A 72 -6.48 1.05 -1.70
C TYR A 72 -7.90 1.45 -2.11
N GLN A 73 -8.67 2.05 -1.21
CA GLN A 73 -9.99 2.59 -1.57
C GLN A 73 -9.89 3.70 -2.61
N LEU A 74 -8.89 4.58 -2.50
CA LEU A 74 -8.65 5.63 -3.49
C LEU A 74 -8.30 5.03 -4.85
N TYR A 75 -7.42 4.01 -4.89
CA TYR A 75 -7.11 3.28 -6.11
C TYR A 75 -8.36 2.70 -6.78
N LYS A 76 -9.22 2.00 -6.03
CA LYS A 76 -10.48 1.45 -6.55
C LYS A 76 -11.37 2.52 -7.17
N ARG A 77 -11.48 3.69 -6.54
CA ARG A 77 -12.27 4.81 -7.07
C ARG A 77 -11.72 5.38 -8.36
N ILE A 78 -10.40 5.31 -8.56
CA ILE A 78 -9.75 5.79 -9.79
C ILE A 78 -9.96 4.78 -10.93
N ILE A 79 -9.80 3.48 -10.66
CA ILE A 79 -9.87 2.45 -11.72
C ILE A 79 -11.30 2.00 -12.04
N SER A 80 -12.23 2.12 -11.09
CA SER A 80 -13.66 1.85 -11.31
C SER A 80 -14.39 2.96 -12.11
N LYS A 81 -13.67 4.01 -12.53
CA LYS A 81 -14.18 5.11 -13.35
C LYS A 81 -13.77 4.94 -14.81
#